data_AF-A0A3B0TVJ3-F1
#
_entry.id   AF-A0A3B0TVJ3-F1
#
_cell.length_a   1.000
_cell.length_b   1.000
_cell.length_c   1.000
_cell.angle_alpha   90.00
_cell.angle_beta   90.00
_cell.angle_gamma   90.00
#
_symmetry.space_group_name_H-M   'P 1'
#
loop_
_entity.id
_entity.type
_entity.pdbx_description
1 polymer ?
#
loop_
_entity_poly.entity_id
_entity_poly.type
_entity_poly.pdbx_seq_one_letter_code
_entity_poly.pdbx_strand_id
1 'polypeptide(L)'
;ARIAFWVALGIPVSIVATLGLMYFSGQSLNMISMFALLMTLGIIVDDAIVVGEHTATRYALGDTRAQAAVTGAGRMAIPVIAASLTTMAAFGPILLVGGVIGQIMSALPMVVIAVLVASSIECFLILPGHLAHSLPKKRKPPSGFRKGFDQGFDYFKNNIFGKFSALSYSWRYATVAIALAVTILGFALISSGKLGFEFFATAEGEVFTVSATFHPGTPKEQMQAIFDDIEKAISEAEISLAPDGEQLVVTTYAELDAGNSNATINVFLTPSETRTVRTSLITQAVRERLPMIAGVQNIGVREANNGPGGRAIEVQFSGADTNTLKQASEELQAILAGFAGVTAISDSLNYGDPELTMQLSARGISLGFTLEMLGTQIRDAFEGREVATIATQNEEINVRLHRSLN
;
A
#
# COMPACT_ATOMS: atom_id res chain seq x y z
N ALA A 1 13.96 -34.16 -16.76
CA ALA A 1 14.73 -34.17 -15.50
C ALA A 1 15.86 -33.16 -15.52
N ARG A 2 16.96 -33.36 -16.26
CA ARG A 2 18.12 -32.44 -16.21
C ARG A 2 17.88 -31.07 -16.86
N ILE A 3 17.15 -30.99 -17.98
CA ILE A 3 16.80 -29.71 -18.62
C ILE A 3 15.91 -28.86 -17.69
N ALA A 4 14.81 -29.44 -17.20
CA ALA A 4 13.89 -28.77 -16.27
C ALA A 4 14.59 -28.26 -14.99
N PHE A 5 15.58 -28.99 -14.47
CA PHE A 5 16.37 -28.54 -13.32
C PHE A 5 17.13 -27.24 -13.61
N TRP A 6 17.77 -27.13 -14.78
CA TRP A 6 18.52 -25.91 -15.13
C TRP A 6 17.61 -24.74 -15.50
N VAL A 7 16.49 -25.02 -16.16
CA VAL A 7 15.44 -24.00 -16.38
C VAL A 7 14.93 -23.47 -15.03
N ALA A 8 14.66 -24.34 -14.06
CA ALA A 8 14.23 -23.92 -12.73
C ALA A 8 15.32 -23.15 -11.96
N LEU A 9 16.60 -23.52 -12.12
CA LEU A 9 17.73 -22.84 -11.50
C LEU A 9 18.02 -21.47 -12.13
N GLY A 10 17.61 -21.25 -13.39
CA GLY A 10 17.67 -19.93 -14.04
C GLY A 10 16.80 -18.86 -13.37
N ILE A 11 15.72 -19.26 -12.70
CA ILE A 11 14.81 -18.35 -11.98
C ILE A 11 15.52 -17.59 -10.84
N PRO A 12 16.07 -18.26 -9.81
CA PRO A 12 16.76 -17.56 -8.72
C PRO A 12 17.99 -16.78 -9.22
N VAL A 13 18.69 -17.27 -10.24
CA VAL A 13 19.82 -16.56 -10.85
C VAL A 13 19.35 -15.25 -11.50
N SER A 14 18.24 -15.28 -12.25
CA SER A 14 17.66 -14.09 -12.88
C SER A 14 17.16 -13.09 -11.84
N ILE A 15 16.58 -13.56 -10.72
CA ILE A 15 16.16 -12.69 -9.61
C ILE A 15 17.37 -12.00 -8.98
N VAL A 16 18.46 -12.73 -8.68
CA VAL A 16 19.68 -12.13 -8.12
C VAL A 16 20.30 -11.12 -9.09
N ALA A 17 20.35 -11.44 -10.38
CA ALA A 17 20.81 -10.52 -11.41
C ALA A 17 19.93 -9.25 -11.49
N THR A 18 18.61 -9.42 -11.37
CA THR A 18 17.65 -8.30 -11.30
C THR A 18 17.92 -7.43 -10.09
N LEU A 19 18.09 -8.01 -8.89
CA LEU A 19 18.41 -7.28 -7.68
C LEU A 19 19.73 -6.51 -7.81
N GLY A 20 20.71 -7.09 -8.51
CA GLY A 20 21.95 -6.39 -8.88
C GLY A 20 21.69 -5.17 -9.77
N LEU A 21 20.88 -5.30 -10.83
CA LEU A 21 20.51 -4.18 -11.70
C LEU A 21 19.71 -3.11 -10.94
N MET A 22 18.80 -3.51 -10.05
CA MET A 22 18.06 -2.60 -9.18
C MET A 22 19.00 -1.81 -8.27
N TYR A 23 19.97 -2.49 -7.65
CA TYR A 23 20.98 -1.85 -6.80
C TYR A 23 21.79 -0.80 -7.58
N PHE A 24 22.28 -1.15 -8.78
CA PHE A 24 23.05 -0.21 -9.60
C PHE A 24 22.24 0.95 -10.17
N SER A 25 20.92 0.77 -10.33
CA SER A 25 20.01 1.83 -10.79
C SER A 25 19.39 2.64 -9.64
N GLY A 26 19.80 2.39 -8.40
CA GLY A 26 19.31 3.13 -7.22
C GLY A 26 17.86 2.81 -6.83
N GLN A 27 17.32 1.68 -7.30
CA GLN A 27 15.97 1.24 -6.97
C GLN A 27 15.93 0.63 -5.57
N SER A 28 14.88 0.93 -4.81
CA SER A 28 14.62 0.32 -3.50
C SER A 28 13.72 -0.91 -3.63
N LEU A 29 13.86 -1.82 -2.66
CA LEU A 29 12.97 -2.96 -2.51
C LEU A 29 11.79 -2.54 -1.60
N ASN A 30 10.70 -2.13 -2.23
CA ASN A 30 9.43 -1.74 -1.62
C ASN A 30 8.27 -2.61 -2.13
N MET A 31 7.07 -2.40 -1.61
CA MET A 31 5.87 -3.17 -1.96
C MET A 31 5.58 -3.22 -3.47
N ILE A 32 5.69 -2.08 -4.17
CA ILE A 32 5.42 -1.99 -5.62
C ILE A 32 6.48 -2.74 -6.40
N SER A 33 7.76 -2.56 -6.03
CA SER A 33 8.86 -3.29 -6.67
C SER A 33 8.75 -4.81 -6.46
N MET A 34 8.30 -5.24 -5.27
CA MET A 34 8.08 -6.66 -4.96
C MET A 34 6.93 -7.23 -5.77
N PHE A 35 5.83 -6.48 -5.90
CA PHE A 35 4.72 -6.85 -6.76
C PHE A 35 5.15 -6.99 -8.23
N ALA A 36 5.96 -6.06 -8.74
CA ALA A 36 6.52 -6.14 -10.09
C ALA A 36 7.43 -7.38 -10.28
N LEU A 37 8.28 -7.71 -9.31
CA LEU A 37 9.09 -8.95 -9.32
C LEU A 37 8.21 -10.21 -9.36
N LEU A 38 7.15 -10.27 -8.54
CA LEU A 38 6.23 -11.41 -8.50
C LEU A 38 5.45 -11.56 -9.81
N MET A 39 4.95 -10.45 -10.37
CA MET A 39 4.21 -10.44 -11.64
C MET A 39 5.08 -10.94 -12.79
N THR A 40 6.35 -10.54 -12.81
CA THR A 40 7.29 -10.88 -13.89
C THR A 40 7.94 -12.24 -13.73
N LEU A 41 7.77 -12.92 -12.58
CA LEU A 41 8.30 -14.25 -12.34
C LEU A 41 7.89 -15.24 -13.44
N GLY A 42 6.64 -15.18 -13.90
CA GLY A 42 6.14 -16.03 -15.00
C GLY A 42 6.90 -15.81 -16.30
N ILE A 43 7.23 -14.55 -16.62
CA ILE A 43 7.94 -14.19 -17.85
C ILE A 43 9.38 -14.69 -17.81
N ILE A 44 10.05 -14.62 -16.65
CA ILE A 44 11.42 -15.17 -16.47
C ILE A 44 11.47 -16.65 -16.83
N VAL A 45 10.47 -17.43 -16.39
CA VAL A 45 10.45 -18.88 -16.63
C VAL A 45 10.17 -19.18 -18.10
N ASP A 46 9.28 -18.42 -18.74
CA ASP A 46 8.85 -18.66 -20.12
C ASP A 46 10.04 -18.58 -21.10
N ASP A 47 10.91 -17.57 -20.96
CA ASP A 47 12.09 -17.41 -21.82
C ASP A 47 13.02 -18.63 -21.73
N ALA A 48 13.31 -19.09 -20.52
CA ALA A 48 14.15 -20.25 -20.26
C ALA A 48 13.50 -21.57 -20.72
N ILE A 49 12.17 -21.71 -20.58
CA ILE A 49 11.41 -22.87 -21.07
C ILE A 49 11.50 -22.95 -22.60
N VAL A 50 11.27 -21.84 -23.31
CA VAL A 50 11.26 -21.82 -24.78
C VAL A 50 12.63 -22.20 -25.34
N VAL A 51 13.71 -21.63 -24.80
CA VAL A 51 15.09 -21.98 -25.20
C VAL A 51 15.44 -23.43 -24.82
N GLY A 52 15.01 -23.88 -23.64
CA GLY A 52 15.20 -25.25 -23.16
C GLY A 52 14.50 -26.29 -24.02
N GLU A 53 13.25 -26.05 -24.39
CA GLU A 53 12.42 -26.93 -25.21
C GLU A 53 12.94 -27.01 -26.65
N HIS A 54 13.31 -25.87 -27.23
CA HIS A 54 13.88 -25.87 -28.57
C HIS A 54 15.25 -26.59 -28.58
N THR A 55 16.07 -26.41 -27.53
CA THR A 55 17.32 -27.15 -27.36
C THR A 55 17.07 -28.67 -27.26
N ALA A 56 16.07 -29.08 -26.47
CA ALA A 56 15.68 -30.48 -26.34
C ALA A 56 15.22 -31.07 -27.68
N THR A 57 14.43 -30.31 -28.43
CA THR A 57 13.93 -30.68 -29.75
C THR A 57 15.06 -30.86 -30.75
N ARG A 58 16.00 -29.92 -30.84
CA ARG A 58 17.20 -30.02 -31.70
C ARG A 58 18.06 -31.23 -31.32
N TYR A 59 18.25 -31.47 -30.03
CA TYR A 59 18.94 -32.66 -29.56
C TYR A 59 18.22 -33.95 -29.91
N ALA A 60 16.88 -33.97 -29.93
CA ALA A 60 16.09 -35.12 -30.37
C ALA A 60 16.20 -35.37 -31.89
N LEU A 61 16.29 -34.30 -32.68
CA LEU A 61 16.41 -34.35 -34.15
C LEU A 61 17.79 -34.82 -34.65
N GLY A 62 18.82 -34.85 -33.79
CA GLY A 62 20.13 -35.43 -34.15
C GLY A 62 21.34 -34.55 -33.82
N ASP A 63 21.13 -33.29 -33.44
CA ASP A 63 22.23 -32.36 -33.17
C ASP A 63 23.10 -32.85 -32.01
N THR A 64 24.41 -32.57 -32.08
CA THR A 64 25.28 -32.74 -30.91
C THR A 64 24.84 -31.80 -29.80
N ARG A 65 25.17 -32.09 -28.54
CA ARG A 65 24.67 -31.31 -27.39
C ARG A 65 25.03 -29.82 -27.46
N ALA A 66 26.25 -29.51 -27.88
CA ALA A 66 26.72 -28.14 -28.04
C ALA A 66 25.97 -27.45 -29.19
N GLN A 67 25.82 -28.12 -30.34
CA GLN A 67 25.06 -27.60 -31.47
C GLN A 67 23.59 -27.39 -31.12
N ALA A 68 22.97 -28.31 -30.38
CA ALA A 68 21.58 -28.23 -29.96
C ALA A 68 21.35 -27.00 -29.07
N ALA A 69 22.24 -26.74 -28.11
CA ALA A 69 22.16 -25.59 -27.22
C ALA A 69 22.38 -24.26 -27.95
N VAL A 70 23.42 -24.18 -28.80
CA VAL A 70 23.71 -22.97 -29.60
C VAL A 70 22.58 -22.69 -30.59
N THR A 71 22.08 -23.72 -31.29
CA THR A 71 20.98 -23.58 -32.25
C THR A 71 19.66 -23.24 -31.55
N GLY A 72 19.41 -23.83 -30.38
CA GLY A 72 18.24 -23.50 -29.55
C GLY A 72 18.23 -22.04 -29.15
N ALA A 73 19.31 -21.56 -28.53
CA ALA A 73 19.45 -20.16 -28.14
C ALA A 73 19.36 -19.21 -29.34
N GLY A 74 20.12 -19.49 -30.42
CA GLY A 74 20.16 -18.64 -31.60
C GLY A 74 18.84 -18.54 -32.36
N ARG A 75 18.08 -19.65 -32.47
CA ARG A 75 16.77 -19.66 -33.15
C ARG A 75 15.69 -18.94 -32.32
N MET A 76 15.75 -19.07 -31.00
CA MET A 76 14.77 -18.47 -30.10
C MET A 76 15.10 -17.02 -29.71
N ALA A 77 16.31 -16.54 -30.01
CA ALA A 77 16.73 -15.17 -29.70
C ALA A 77 15.77 -14.10 -30.24
N ILE A 78 15.41 -14.15 -31.52
CA ILE A 78 14.51 -13.15 -32.13
C ILE A 78 13.11 -13.17 -31.49
N PRO A 79 12.40 -14.31 -31.40
CA PRO A 79 11.09 -14.37 -30.75
C PRO A 79 11.09 -13.88 -29.31
N VAL A 80 12.07 -14.31 -28.51
CA VAL A 80 12.16 -13.96 -27.08
C VAL A 80 12.48 -12.48 -26.91
N ILE A 81 13.50 -11.94 -27.59
CA ILE A 81 13.84 -10.51 -27.50
C ILE A 81 12.65 -9.64 -27.96
N ALA A 82 11.94 -10.05 -29.01
CA ALA A 82 10.75 -9.34 -29.47
C ALA A 82 9.62 -9.36 -28.42
N ALA A 83 9.41 -10.49 -27.75
CA ALA A 83 8.44 -10.61 -26.66
C ALA A 83 8.83 -9.72 -25.47
N SER A 84 10.09 -9.78 -25.03
CA SER A 84 10.60 -8.94 -23.94
C SER A 84 10.47 -7.46 -24.25
N LEU A 85 10.87 -7.02 -25.47
CA LEU A 85 10.74 -5.63 -25.91
C LEU A 85 9.28 -5.17 -25.97
N THR A 86 8.36 -6.03 -26.40
CA THR A 86 6.93 -5.71 -26.43
C THR A 86 6.40 -5.48 -25.02
N THR A 87 6.81 -6.30 -24.05
CA THR A 87 6.47 -6.10 -22.63
C THR A 87 7.07 -4.80 -22.09
N MET A 88 8.35 -4.54 -22.35
CA MET A 88 8.99 -3.27 -21.97
C MET A 88 8.25 -2.07 -22.56
N ALA A 89 7.82 -2.15 -23.83
CA ALA A 89 7.08 -1.09 -24.50
C ALA A 89 5.65 -0.92 -23.95
N ALA A 90 5.02 -1.98 -23.44
CA ALA A 90 3.71 -1.90 -22.80
C ALA A 90 3.76 -1.20 -21.43
N PHE A 91 4.83 -1.42 -20.66
CA PHE A 91 5.02 -0.79 -19.34
C PHE A 91 5.72 0.58 -19.42
N GLY A 92 6.50 0.82 -20.47
CA GLY A 92 7.28 2.05 -20.67
C GLY A 92 6.49 3.36 -20.51
N PRO A 93 5.25 3.50 -21.02
CA PRO A 93 4.45 4.72 -20.87
C PRO A 93 4.22 5.16 -19.41
N ILE A 94 4.26 4.25 -18.44
CA ILE A 94 4.10 4.58 -17.02
C ILE A 94 5.23 5.49 -16.53
N LEU A 95 6.43 5.38 -17.11
CA LEU A 95 7.57 6.27 -16.79
C LEU A 95 7.35 7.72 -17.21
N LEU A 96 6.41 7.97 -18.12
CA LEU A 96 6.07 9.32 -18.60
C LEU A 96 5.04 10.03 -17.70
N VAL A 97 4.45 9.31 -16.74
CA VAL A 97 3.49 9.88 -15.79
C VAL A 97 4.24 10.81 -14.85
N GLY A 98 3.79 12.06 -14.75
CA GLY A 98 4.36 13.08 -13.87
C GLY A 98 3.76 13.09 -12.45
N GLY A 99 4.29 13.98 -11.61
CA GLY A 99 3.82 14.18 -10.24
C GLY A 99 4.20 13.07 -9.27
N VAL A 100 3.65 13.13 -8.06
CA VAL A 100 3.92 12.17 -6.98
C VAL A 100 3.50 10.75 -7.38
N ILE A 101 2.36 10.62 -8.06
CA ILE A 101 1.85 9.34 -8.56
C ILE A 101 2.83 8.70 -9.54
N GLY A 102 3.36 9.49 -10.49
CA GLY A 102 4.37 9.04 -11.44
C GLY A 102 5.65 8.54 -10.76
N GLN A 103 6.13 9.26 -9.75
CA GLN A 103 7.31 8.85 -8.97
C GLN A 103 7.10 7.50 -8.29
N ILE A 104 5.93 7.28 -7.68
CA ILE A 104 5.60 6.03 -7.01
C ILE A 104 5.40 4.88 -8.01
N MET A 105 4.71 5.14 -9.11
CA MET A 105 4.44 4.15 -10.16
C MET A 105 5.66 3.80 -11.00
N SER A 106 6.68 4.68 -11.07
CA SER A 106 7.90 4.44 -11.84
C SER A 106 8.67 3.19 -11.40
N ALA A 107 8.51 2.76 -10.14
CA ALA A 107 9.13 1.53 -9.63
C ALA A 107 8.69 0.28 -10.40
N LEU A 108 7.42 0.22 -10.82
CA LEU A 108 6.86 -0.95 -11.52
C LEU A 108 7.53 -1.20 -12.88
N PRO A 109 7.50 -0.27 -13.86
CA PRO A 109 8.16 -0.45 -15.15
C PRO A 109 9.68 -0.59 -15.02
N MET A 110 10.33 0.11 -14.08
CA MET A 110 11.78 0.01 -13.86
C MET A 110 12.20 -1.41 -13.45
N VAL A 111 11.45 -2.03 -12.54
CA VAL A 111 11.69 -3.41 -12.12
C VAL A 111 11.39 -4.38 -13.25
N VAL A 112 10.26 -4.22 -13.96
CA VAL A 112 9.92 -5.09 -15.11
C VAL A 112 11.03 -5.06 -16.16
N ILE A 113 11.53 -3.88 -16.51
CA ILE A 113 12.64 -3.73 -17.46
C ILE A 113 13.90 -4.41 -16.93
N ALA A 114 14.26 -4.19 -15.65
CA ALA A 114 15.42 -4.84 -15.04
C ALA A 114 15.32 -6.36 -15.08
N VAL A 115 14.14 -6.92 -14.78
CA VAL A 115 13.87 -8.36 -14.83
C VAL A 115 14.05 -8.91 -16.24
N LEU A 116 13.45 -8.26 -17.24
CA LEU A 116 13.51 -8.72 -18.62
C LEU A 116 14.93 -8.64 -19.19
N VAL A 117 15.69 -7.61 -18.82
CA VAL A 117 17.12 -7.49 -19.17
C VAL A 117 17.93 -8.61 -18.50
N ALA A 118 17.75 -8.81 -17.20
CA ALA A 118 18.45 -9.85 -16.45
C ALA A 118 18.13 -11.27 -16.98
N SER A 119 16.85 -11.55 -17.24
CA SER A 119 16.40 -12.82 -17.79
C SER A 119 16.91 -13.05 -19.21
N SER A 120 16.93 -12.02 -20.06
CA SER A 120 17.54 -12.12 -21.40
C SER A 120 19.03 -12.46 -21.33
N ILE A 121 19.77 -11.84 -20.41
CA ILE A 121 21.19 -12.11 -20.17
C ILE A 121 21.38 -13.57 -19.71
N GLU A 122 20.62 -14.02 -18.72
CA GLU A 122 20.69 -15.40 -18.21
C GLU A 122 20.38 -16.41 -19.31
N CYS A 123 19.27 -16.21 -20.03
CA CYS A 123 18.73 -17.15 -21.00
C CYS A 123 19.64 -17.33 -22.24
N PHE A 124 20.35 -16.28 -22.67
CA PHE A 124 21.23 -16.35 -23.85
C PHE A 124 22.71 -16.54 -23.53
N LEU A 125 23.20 -16.07 -22.39
CA LEU A 125 24.63 -16.17 -22.07
C LEU A 125 24.95 -17.34 -21.13
N ILE A 126 24.06 -17.68 -20.21
CA ILE A 126 24.34 -18.63 -19.12
C ILE A 126 23.65 -19.98 -19.39
N LEU A 127 22.34 -19.95 -19.66
CA LEU A 127 21.52 -21.15 -19.82
C LEU A 127 22.02 -22.10 -20.93
N PRO A 128 22.46 -21.66 -22.13
CA PRO A 128 22.85 -22.57 -23.19
C PRO A 128 24.07 -23.42 -22.81
N GLY A 129 25.02 -22.84 -22.07
CA GLY A 129 26.18 -23.56 -21.55
C GLY A 129 25.78 -24.67 -20.58
N HIS A 130 24.83 -24.39 -19.69
CA HIS A 130 24.30 -25.38 -18.74
C HIS A 130 23.48 -26.46 -19.44
N LEU A 131 22.66 -26.11 -20.43
CA LEU A 131 21.89 -27.06 -21.22
C LEU A 131 22.80 -28.03 -22.01
N ALA A 132 23.88 -27.52 -22.61
CA ALA A 132 24.84 -28.35 -23.35
C ALA A 132 25.46 -29.46 -22.47
N HIS A 133 25.76 -29.17 -21.21
CA HIS A 133 26.32 -30.14 -20.26
C HIS A 133 25.26 -31.13 -19.73
N SER A 134 23.99 -30.74 -19.78
CA SER A 134 22.89 -31.43 -19.10
C SER A 134 22.19 -32.48 -19.95
N LEU A 135 22.27 -32.35 -21.26
CA LEU A 135 21.79 -33.36 -22.21
C LEU A 135 22.54 -34.69 -21.99
N PRO A 136 21.89 -35.87 -22.01
CA PRO A 136 22.53 -37.16 -21.73
C PRO A 136 23.56 -37.55 -22.82
N LYS A 137 24.58 -38.38 -22.50
CA LYS A 137 25.65 -38.74 -23.49
C LYS A 137 25.13 -39.76 -24.50
N LYS A 138 24.19 -40.59 -24.04
CA LYS A 138 23.46 -41.57 -24.83
C LYS A 138 21.96 -41.36 -24.59
N ARG A 139 21.16 -41.41 -25.64
CA ARG A 139 19.70 -41.33 -25.53
C ARG A 139 19.21 -42.58 -24.79
N LYS A 140 18.55 -42.39 -23.65
CA LYS A 140 17.88 -43.49 -22.93
C LYS A 140 16.42 -43.56 -23.41
N PRO A 141 15.85 -44.76 -23.58
CA PRO A 141 14.42 -44.88 -23.88
C PRO A 141 13.60 -44.26 -22.73
N PRO A 142 12.43 -43.66 -23.02
CA PRO A 142 11.56 -43.08 -22.00
C PRO A 142 11.09 -44.15 -21.01
N SER A 143 10.86 -43.78 -19.75
CA SER A 143 10.29 -44.68 -18.75
C SER A 143 8.84 -45.05 -19.11
N GLY A 144 8.34 -46.19 -18.60
CA GLY A 144 6.98 -46.65 -18.90
C GLY A 144 5.89 -45.63 -18.55
N PHE A 145 6.01 -44.97 -17.40
CA PHE A 145 5.12 -43.87 -17.00
C PHE A 145 5.17 -42.68 -17.97
N ARG A 146 6.39 -42.25 -18.35
CA ARG A 146 6.58 -41.15 -19.31
C ARG A 146 5.95 -41.48 -20.66
N LYS A 147 6.12 -42.71 -21.14
CA LYS A 147 5.53 -43.15 -22.40
C LYS A 147 4.01 -43.08 -22.39
N GLY A 148 3.36 -43.49 -21.28
CA GLY A 148 1.92 -43.38 -21.12
C GLY A 148 1.44 -41.92 -21.08
N PHE A 149 2.16 -41.05 -20.36
CA PHE A 149 1.88 -39.61 -20.35
C PHE A 149 2.03 -38.97 -21.75
N ASP A 150 3.16 -39.23 -22.42
CA ASP A 150 3.46 -38.68 -23.76
C ASP A 150 2.38 -39.12 -24.76
N GLN A 151 1.90 -40.37 -24.70
CA GLN A 151 0.81 -40.87 -25.54
C GLN A 151 -0.53 -40.18 -25.27
N GLY A 152 -0.88 -39.99 -23.99
CA GLY A 152 -2.09 -39.27 -23.61
C GLY A 152 -2.05 -37.79 -24.02
N PHE A 153 -0.90 -37.15 -23.82
CA PHE A 153 -0.66 -35.77 -24.24
C PHE A 153 -0.71 -35.64 -25.77
N ASP A 154 -0.09 -36.54 -26.51
CA ASP A 154 -0.15 -36.55 -27.97
C ASP A 154 -1.57 -36.79 -28.50
N TYR A 155 -2.36 -37.65 -27.85
CA TYR A 155 -3.78 -37.81 -28.18
C TYR A 155 -4.57 -36.51 -27.93
N PHE A 156 -4.37 -35.85 -26.79
CA PHE A 156 -5.01 -34.57 -26.49
C PHE A 156 -4.62 -33.50 -27.53
N LYS A 157 -3.31 -33.32 -27.76
CA LYS A 157 -2.76 -32.33 -28.69
C LYS A 157 -3.28 -32.54 -30.12
N ASN A 158 -3.20 -33.77 -30.63
CA ASN A 158 -3.49 -34.05 -32.04
C ASN A 158 -5.00 -34.24 -32.30
N ASN A 159 -5.75 -34.85 -31.38
CA ASN A 159 -7.15 -35.18 -31.60
C ASN A 159 -8.12 -34.17 -30.97
N ILE A 160 -7.88 -33.72 -29.74
CA ILE A 160 -8.82 -32.82 -29.04
C ILE A 160 -8.50 -31.37 -29.42
N PHE A 161 -7.31 -30.91 -29.08
CA PHE A 161 -6.87 -29.55 -29.37
C PHE A 161 -6.76 -29.29 -30.87
N GLY A 162 -6.22 -30.26 -31.64
CA GLY A 162 -6.15 -30.20 -33.10
C GLY A 162 -7.52 -30.02 -33.76
N LYS A 163 -8.54 -30.78 -33.33
CA LYS A 163 -9.92 -30.63 -33.86
C LYS A 163 -10.53 -29.28 -33.47
N PHE A 164 -10.31 -28.81 -32.24
CA PHE A 164 -10.82 -27.52 -31.79
C PHE A 164 -10.17 -26.35 -32.54
N SER A 165 -8.86 -26.43 -32.79
CA SER A 165 -8.13 -25.45 -33.60
C SER A 165 -8.62 -25.43 -35.05
N ALA A 166 -8.79 -26.61 -35.66
CA ALA A 166 -9.35 -26.73 -37.00
C ALA A 166 -10.79 -26.20 -37.08
N LEU A 167 -11.62 -26.46 -36.05
CA LEU A 167 -12.98 -25.93 -35.96
C LEU A 167 -12.96 -24.39 -35.88
N SER A 168 -12.13 -23.84 -35.00
CA SER A 168 -11.95 -22.38 -34.85
C SER A 168 -11.51 -21.72 -36.17
N TYR A 169 -10.62 -22.36 -36.92
CA TYR A 169 -10.22 -21.88 -38.24
C TYR A 169 -11.35 -22.00 -39.27
N SER A 170 -12.05 -23.13 -39.29
CA SER A 170 -13.15 -23.37 -40.24
C SER A 170 -14.31 -22.39 -40.05
N TRP A 171 -14.56 -21.98 -38.79
CA TRP A 171 -15.58 -21.02 -38.40
C TRP A 171 -14.94 -19.67 -38.02
N ARG A 172 -13.89 -19.25 -38.74
CA ARG A 172 -13.09 -18.04 -38.45
C ARG A 172 -13.91 -16.78 -38.15
N TYR A 173 -15.03 -16.56 -38.86
CA TYR A 173 -15.88 -15.40 -38.61
C TYR A 173 -16.61 -15.51 -37.26
N ALA A 174 -17.07 -16.71 -36.89
CA ALA A 174 -17.65 -16.94 -35.56
C ALA A 174 -16.58 -16.82 -34.47
N THR A 175 -15.37 -17.33 -34.68
CA THR A 175 -14.27 -17.18 -33.72
C THR A 175 -13.92 -15.71 -33.49
N VAL A 176 -13.82 -14.92 -34.56
CA VAL A 176 -13.59 -13.46 -34.45
C VAL A 176 -14.77 -12.76 -33.79
N ALA A 177 -16.01 -13.13 -34.15
CA ALA A 177 -17.21 -12.56 -33.53
C ALA A 177 -17.29 -12.86 -32.03
N ILE A 178 -16.95 -14.09 -31.60
CA ILE A 178 -16.89 -14.47 -30.19
C ILE A 178 -15.79 -13.69 -29.47
N ALA A 179 -14.60 -13.57 -30.05
CA ALA A 179 -13.51 -12.79 -29.47
C ALA A 179 -13.93 -11.32 -29.27
N LEU A 180 -14.54 -10.71 -30.29
CA LEU A 180 -15.07 -9.34 -30.20
C LEU A 180 -16.20 -9.23 -29.18
N ALA A 181 -17.12 -10.19 -29.13
CA ALA A 181 -18.21 -10.19 -28.16
C ALA A 181 -17.69 -10.26 -26.71
N VAL A 182 -16.67 -11.09 -26.45
CA VAL A 182 -16.01 -11.19 -25.14
C VAL A 182 -15.30 -9.87 -24.79
N THR A 183 -14.59 -9.27 -25.75
CA THR A 183 -13.94 -7.96 -25.54
C THR A 183 -14.96 -6.86 -25.25
N ILE A 184 -16.06 -6.78 -26.02
CA ILE A 184 -17.15 -5.83 -25.80
C ILE A 184 -17.80 -6.05 -24.44
N LEU A 185 -18.02 -7.30 -24.03
CA LEU A 185 -18.58 -7.63 -22.72
C LEU A 185 -17.64 -7.21 -21.58
N GLY A 186 -16.33 -7.36 -21.75
CA GLY A 186 -15.33 -6.83 -20.82
C GLY A 186 -15.41 -5.30 -20.67
N PHE A 187 -15.43 -4.57 -21.78
CA PHE A 187 -15.61 -3.11 -21.75
C PHE A 187 -16.96 -2.68 -21.17
N ALA A 188 -18.04 -3.41 -21.47
CA ALA A 188 -19.36 -3.15 -20.94
C ALA A 188 -19.42 -3.34 -19.42
N LEU A 189 -18.72 -4.35 -18.87
CA LEU A 189 -18.63 -4.54 -17.42
C LEU A 189 -17.93 -3.35 -16.73
N ILE A 190 -16.81 -2.88 -17.30
CA ILE A 190 -16.11 -1.69 -16.79
C ILE A 190 -17.01 -0.45 -16.88
N SER A 191 -17.62 -0.20 -18.04
CA SER A 191 -18.48 0.97 -18.26
C SER A 191 -19.79 0.92 -17.48
N SER A 192 -20.27 -0.26 -17.08
CA SER A 192 -21.52 -0.41 -16.31
C SER A 192 -21.41 0.03 -14.85
N GLY A 193 -20.21 0.36 -14.37
CA GLY A 193 -19.97 0.73 -12.97
C GLY A 193 -20.08 -0.43 -11.97
N LYS A 194 -20.29 -1.66 -12.44
CA LYS A 194 -20.31 -2.86 -11.59
C LYS A 194 -18.92 -3.25 -11.08
N LEU A 195 -17.87 -2.85 -11.78
CA LEU A 195 -16.49 -2.97 -11.34
C LEU A 195 -16.10 -1.69 -10.60
N GLY A 196 -15.87 -1.81 -9.30
CA GLY A 196 -15.26 -0.75 -8.51
C GLY A 196 -13.83 -0.51 -8.98
N PHE A 197 -13.43 0.76 -9.09
CA PHE A 197 -12.05 1.13 -9.33
C PHE A 197 -11.37 1.42 -8.00
N GLU A 198 -10.40 0.59 -7.65
CA GLU A 198 -9.52 0.81 -6.51
C GLU A 198 -8.12 1.12 -7.05
N PHE A 199 -7.64 2.35 -6.83
CA PHE A 199 -6.38 2.82 -7.43
C PHE A 199 -5.16 2.09 -6.86
N PHE A 200 -5.18 1.79 -5.57
CA PHE A 200 -4.17 0.99 -4.88
C PHE A 200 -4.84 0.03 -3.92
N ALA A 201 -4.51 -1.26 -4.03
CA ALA A 201 -4.73 -2.18 -2.92
C ALA A 201 -3.84 -1.72 -1.77
N THR A 202 -4.45 -1.18 -0.71
CA THR A 202 -3.70 -0.84 0.50
C THR A 202 -3.29 -2.13 1.19
N ALA A 203 -2.03 -2.27 1.56
CA ALA A 203 -1.64 -3.34 2.47
C ALA A 203 -2.46 -3.21 3.76
N GLU A 204 -2.75 -4.36 4.37
CA GLU A 204 -3.51 -4.44 5.60
C GLU A 204 -2.82 -3.57 6.68
N GLY A 205 -3.48 -2.50 7.11
CA GLY A 205 -2.91 -1.58 8.09
C GLY A 205 -2.80 -2.25 9.47
N GLU A 206 -1.62 -2.19 10.08
CA GLU A 206 -1.39 -2.68 11.46
C GLU A 206 -1.62 -1.60 12.51
N VAL A 207 -1.98 -0.40 12.08
CA VAL A 207 -2.29 0.72 12.95
C VAL A 207 -3.56 1.39 12.43
N PHE A 208 -4.45 1.74 13.34
CA PHE A 208 -5.51 2.69 13.07
C PHE A 208 -5.53 3.75 14.17
N THR A 209 -6.03 4.92 13.82
CA THR A 209 -6.08 6.08 14.70
C THR A 209 -7.53 6.43 14.99
N VAL A 210 -7.87 6.61 16.26
CA VAL A 210 -9.12 7.23 16.69
C VAL A 210 -8.83 8.65 17.13
N SER A 211 -9.43 9.64 16.48
CA SER A 211 -9.26 11.05 16.84
C SER A 211 -10.57 11.62 17.35
N ALA A 212 -10.53 12.35 18.46
CA ALA A 212 -11.65 13.07 19.01
C ALA A 212 -11.31 14.57 19.12
N THR A 213 -12.18 15.40 18.55
CA THR A 213 -12.08 16.86 18.64
C THR A 213 -13.15 17.36 19.61
N PHE A 214 -12.72 18.04 20.67
CA PHE A 214 -13.57 18.55 21.74
C PHE A 214 -13.96 20.00 21.50
N HIS A 215 -14.99 20.45 22.21
CA HIS A 215 -15.25 21.89 22.28
C HIS A 215 -14.11 22.61 23.03
N PRO A 216 -13.74 23.81 22.57
CA PRO A 216 -12.85 24.71 23.29
C PRO A 216 -13.16 24.82 24.78
N GLY A 217 -12.12 24.73 25.61
CA GLY A 217 -12.24 24.86 27.07
C GLY A 217 -12.74 23.60 27.79
N THR A 218 -12.81 22.45 27.13
CA THR A 218 -13.11 21.17 27.78
C THR A 218 -11.99 20.81 28.78
N PRO A 219 -12.31 20.57 30.07
CA PRO A 219 -11.30 20.20 31.06
C PRO A 219 -10.57 18.92 30.70
N LYS A 220 -9.28 18.83 31.07
CA LYS A 220 -8.44 17.65 30.78
C LYS A 220 -9.01 16.39 31.39
N GLU A 221 -9.58 16.47 32.59
CA GLU A 221 -10.21 15.36 33.28
C GLU A 221 -11.42 14.83 32.52
N GLN A 222 -12.19 15.72 31.87
CA GLN A 222 -13.33 15.32 31.06
C GLN A 222 -12.89 14.70 29.74
N MET A 223 -11.85 15.24 29.10
CA MET A 223 -11.24 14.61 27.91
C MET A 223 -10.73 13.20 28.23
N GLN A 224 -10.10 13.02 29.39
CA GLN A 224 -9.59 11.71 29.82
C GLN A 224 -10.72 10.70 30.07
N ALA A 225 -11.81 11.08 30.74
CA ALA A 225 -12.96 10.19 30.93
C ALA A 225 -13.57 9.71 29.60
N ILE A 226 -13.60 10.59 28.60
CA ILE A 226 -14.06 10.26 27.24
C ILE A 226 -13.11 9.28 26.55
N PHE A 227 -11.81 9.38 26.80
CA PHE A 227 -10.82 8.45 26.29
C PHE A 227 -10.99 7.05 26.88
N ASP A 228 -11.26 6.96 28.18
CA ASP A 228 -11.55 5.68 28.84
C ASP A 228 -12.78 4.99 28.20
N ASP A 229 -13.81 5.75 27.84
CA ASP A 229 -14.98 5.24 27.12
C ASP A 229 -14.64 4.76 25.70
N ILE A 230 -13.77 5.46 24.98
CA ILE A 230 -13.31 5.05 23.64
C ILE A 230 -12.45 3.78 23.72
N GLU A 231 -11.53 3.69 24.68
CA GLU A 231 -10.73 2.48 24.91
C GLU A 231 -11.60 1.28 25.25
N LYS A 232 -12.63 1.49 26.07
CA LYS A 232 -13.62 0.45 26.36
C LYS A 232 -14.37 0.00 25.11
N ALA A 233 -14.78 0.92 24.23
CA ALA A 233 -15.42 0.58 22.96
C ALA A 233 -14.47 -0.23 22.04
N ILE A 234 -13.17 0.08 22.05
CA ILE A 234 -12.14 -0.69 21.32
C ILE A 234 -12.04 -2.12 21.89
N SER A 235 -11.95 -2.27 23.21
CA SER A 235 -11.90 -3.59 23.85
C SER A 235 -13.17 -4.42 23.59
N GLU A 236 -14.35 -3.79 23.63
CA GLU A 236 -15.62 -4.46 23.31
C GLU A 236 -15.70 -4.89 21.84
N ALA A 237 -15.14 -4.10 20.92
CA ALA A 237 -15.03 -4.46 19.50
C ALA A 237 -14.09 -5.65 19.30
N GLU A 238 -12.95 -5.69 20.00
CA GLU A 238 -12.02 -6.82 19.97
C GLU A 238 -12.67 -8.12 20.48
N ILE A 239 -13.31 -8.09 21.64
CA ILE A 239 -14.01 -9.25 22.23
C ILE A 239 -15.10 -9.79 21.29
N SER A 240 -15.80 -8.88 20.60
CA SER A 240 -16.83 -9.24 19.62
C SER A 240 -16.27 -9.96 18.39
N LEU A 241 -15.07 -9.60 17.95
CA LEU A 241 -14.48 -10.10 16.70
C LEU A 241 -13.60 -11.32 16.93
N ALA A 242 -13.04 -11.46 18.14
CA ALA A 242 -12.20 -12.57 18.55
C ALA A 242 -12.77 -13.30 19.78
N PRO A 243 -13.96 -13.93 19.68
CA PRO A 243 -14.56 -14.66 20.81
C PRO A 243 -13.72 -15.86 21.28
N ASP A 244 -12.84 -16.37 20.41
CA ASP A 244 -11.92 -17.47 20.70
C ASP A 244 -10.66 -17.03 21.50
N GLY A 245 -10.55 -15.74 21.83
CA GLY A 245 -9.45 -15.18 22.61
C GLY A 245 -8.20 -14.82 21.79
N GLU A 246 -8.33 -14.66 20.48
CA GLU A 246 -7.28 -14.10 19.63
C GLU A 246 -7.02 -12.64 20.02
N GLN A 247 -5.78 -12.29 20.31
CA GLN A 247 -5.39 -10.90 20.59
C GLN A 247 -5.30 -10.13 19.28
N LEU A 248 -6.18 -9.14 19.09
CA LEU A 248 -6.19 -8.26 17.91
C LEU A 248 -5.49 -6.93 18.20
N VAL A 249 -5.59 -6.42 19.43
CA VAL A 249 -4.97 -5.16 19.87
C VAL A 249 -3.76 -5.46 20.75
N VAL A 250 -2.59 -4.99 20.32
CA VAL A 250 -1.33 -5.16 21.06
C VAL A 250 -1.19 -4.06 22.10
N THR A 251 -1.39 -2.80 21.69
CA THR A 251 -1.25 -1.65 22.58
C THR A 251 -2.01 -0.44 22.03
N THR A 252 -2.42 0.45 22.92
CA THR A 252 -2.99 1.77 22.60
C THR A 252 -2.04 2.85 23.11
N TYR A 253 -1.87 3.91 22.33
CA TYR A 253 -1.14 5.09 22.74
C TYR A 253 -2.03 6.32 22.55
N ALA A 254 -2.41 6.94 23.66
CA ALA A 254 -3.21 8.15 23.68
C ALA A 254 -2.34 9.39 23.81
N GLU A 255 -2.55 10.36 22.93
CA GLU A 255 -1.97 11.70 22.97
C GLU A 255 -3.10 12.72 23.15
N LEU A 256 -3.07 13.46 24.26
CA LEU A 256 -3.99 14.56 24.52
C LEU A 256 -3.28 15.89 24.27
N ASP A 257 -3.76 16.63 23.26
CA ASP A 257 -3.39 18.01 23.01
C ASP A 257 -4.49 18.94 23.56
N ALA A 258 -4.36 19.26 24.84
CA ALA A 258 -5.30 20.15 25.53
C ALA A 258 -5.27 21.58 24.97
N GLY A 259 -4.20 22.00 24.30
CA GLY A 259 -4.09 23.34 23.70
C GLY A 259 -4.93 23.48 22.45
N ASN A 260 -5.08 22.40 21.67
CA ASN A 260 -5.87 22.41 20.43
C ASN A 260 -7.23 21.71 20.58
N SER A 261 -7.66 21.42 21.81
CA SER A 261 -8.89 20.65 22.11
C SER A 261 -8.99 19.37 21.28
N ASN A 262 -7.86 18.71 21.03
CA ASN A 262 -7.79 17.54 20.17
C ASN A 262 -7.08 16.40 20.89
N ALA A 263 -7.54 15.19 20.65
CA ALA A 263 -6.87 14.04 21.21
C ALA A 263 -6.93 12.85 20.26
N THR A 264 -5.89 12.03 20.32
CA THR A 264 -5.62 10.99 19.33
C THR A 264 -5.22 9.70 20.04
N ILE A 265 -5.87 8.58 19.70
CA ILE A 265 -5.50 7.23 20.14
C ILE A 265 -4.95 6.48 18.95
N ASN A 266 -3.67 6.13 18.99
CA ASN A 266 -3.08 5.20 18.04
C ASN A 266 -3.24 3.78 18.59
N VAL A 267 -3.96 2.94 17.84
CA VAL A 267 -4.22 1.55 18.20
C VAL A 267 -3.33 0.67 17.34
N PHE A 268 -2.42 -0.05 17.97
CA PHE A 268 -1.50 -0.98 17.31
C PHE A 268 -2.11 -2.37 17.34
N LEU A 269 -2.30 -2.93 16.15
CA LEU A 269 -2.87 -4.25 15.95
C LEU A 269 -1.79 -5.32 15.90
N THR A 270 -2.21 -6.55 16.18
CA THR A 270 -1.41 -7.75 15.91
C THR A 270 -1.07 -7.83 14.41
N PRO A 271 0.16 -8.23 14.05
CA PRO A 271 0.61 -8.27 12.66
C PRO A 271 -0.36 -9.04 11.76
N SER A 272 -0.58 -8.50 10.56
CA SER A 272 -1.63 -8.99 9.65
C SER A 272 -1.47 -10.45 9.22
N GLU A 273 -0.24 -10.99 9.28
CA GLU A 273 0.07 -12.38 8.93
C GLU A 273 -0.34 -13.38 10.01
N THR A 274 -0.55 -12.90 11.23
CA THR A 274 -0.82 -13.74 12.41
C THR A 274 -2.25 -13.65 12.90
N ARG A 275 -3.03 -12.69 12.40
CA ARG A 275 -4.44 -12.50 12.78
C ARG A 275 -5.42 -12.94 11.69
N THR A 276 -6.61 -13.35 12.11
CA THR A 276 -7.67 -13.83 11.21
C THR A 276 -8.63 -12.72 10.77
N VAL A 277 -8.75 -11.66 11.57
CA VAL A 277 -9.69 -10.55 11.34
C VAL A 277 -8.99 -9.40 10.63
N ARG A 278 -9.62 -8.84 9.59
CA ARG A 278 -9.14 -7.65 8.87
C ARG A 278 -9.34 -6.36 9.65
N THR A 279 -8.43 -5.40 9.48
CA THR A 279 -8.42 -4.06 10.07
C THR A 279 -9.70 -3.32 9.74
N SER A 280 -10.17 -3.41 8.50
CA SER A 280 -11.43 -2.80 8.07
C SER A 280 -12.64 -3.29 8.87
N LEU A 281 -12.66 -4.56 9.28
CA LEU A 281 -13.70 -5.10 10.14
C LEU A 281 -13.55 -4.60 11.59
N ILE A 282 -12.31 -4.51 12.08
CA ILE A 282 -12.01 -3.96 13.41
C ILE A 282 -12.43 -2.50 13.49
N THR A 283 -12.00 -1.66 12.54
CA THR A 283 -12.35 -0.24 12.53
C THR A 283 -13.84 0.00 12.34
N GLN A 284 -14.52 -0.83 11.54
CA GLN A 284 -15.98 -0.80 11.44
C GLN A 284 -16.64 -1.14 12.78
N ALA A 285 -16.23 -2.23 13.43
CA ALA A 285 -16.79 -2.65 14.71
C ALA A 285 -16.56 -1.62 15.83
N VAL A 286 -15.42 -0.93 15.80
CA VAL A 286 -15.13 0.21 16.69
C VAL A 286 -16.06 1.37 16.38
N ARG A 287 -16.19 1.79 15.10
CA ARG A 287 -17.09 2.90 14.70
C ARG A 287 -18.53 2.66 15.14
N GLU A 288 -19.03 1.44 15.00
CA GLU A 288 -20.40 1.07 15.40
C GLU A 288 -20.63 1.10 16.92
N ARG A 289 -19.57 1.03 17.72
CA ARG A 289 -19.60 1.03 19.20
C ARG A 289 -19.19 2.36 19.83
N LEU A 290 -18.66 3.30 19.05
CA LEU A 290 -18.29 4.60 19.56
C LEU A 290 -19.55 5.31 20.11
N PRO A 291 -19.56 5.70 21.39
CA PRO A 291 -20.71 6.39 21.97
C PRO A 291 -20.85 7.80 21.39
N MET A 292 -22.09 8.27 21.30
CA MET A 292 -22.36 9.68 21.05
C MET A 292 -22.16 10.45 22.36
N ILE A 293 -21.02 11.12 22.49
CA ILE A 293 -20.62 11.81 23.71
C ILE A 293 -20.93 13.31 23.60
N ALA A 294 -21.67 13.84 24.58
CA ALA A 294 -21.91 15.27 24.69
C ALA A 294 -20.60 16.03 24.99
N GLY A 295 -20.30 17.07 24.22
CA GLY A 295 -19.07 17.87 24.36
C GLY A 295 -17.95 17.50 23.37
N VAL A 296 -18.16 16.47 22.54
CA VAL A 296 -17.24 16.12 21.44
C VAL A 296 -17.85 16.61 20.12
N GLN A 297 -17.09 17.39 19.36
CA GLN A 297 -17.52 17.90 18.05
C GLN A 297 -17.50 16.79 16.99
N ASN A 298 -16.45 15.97 16.99
CA ASN A 298 -16.29 14.89 16.03
C ASN A 298 -15.43 13.76 16.61
N ILE A 299 -15.80 12.51 16.34
CA ILE A 299 -14.97 11.32 16.57
C ILE A 299 -14.77 10.61 15.24
N GLY A 300 -13.52 10.50 14.82
CA GLY A 300 -13.13 9.85 13.57
C GLY A 300 -12.28 8.61 13.85
N VAL A 301 -12.53 7.53 13.11
CA VAL A 301 -11.64 6.36 13.04
C VAL A 301 -11.00 6.33 11.67
N ARG A 302 -9.67 6.33 11.62
CA ARG A 302 -8.90 6.36 10.37
C ARG A 302 -7.88 5.23 10.36
N GLU A 303 -7.87 4.47 9.28
CA GLU A 303 -6.83 3.47 9.04
C GLU A 303 -5.54 4.17 8.59
N ALA A 304 -4.40 3.76 9.13
CA ALA A 304 -3.10 4.21 8.64
C ALA A 304 -2.82 3.50 7.31
N ASN A 305 -3.46 3.98 6.24
CA ASN A 305 -3.18 3.48 4.90
C ASN A 305 -1.82 4.00 4.46
N ASN A 306 -0.82 3.11 4.40
CA ASN A 306 0.54 3.41 3.94
C ASN A 306 0.63 3.66 2.40
N GLY A 307 -0.47 4.06 1.77
CA GLY A 307 -0.54 4.41 0.35
C GLY A 307 -0.49 5.92 0.14
N PRO A 308 -0.20 6.40 -1.08
CA PRO A 308 -0.17 7.82 -1.41
C PRO A 308 -1.53 8.53 -1.42
N GLY A 309 -2.58 7.91 -0.87
CA GLY A 309 -3.91 8.46 -0.82
C GLY A 309 -4.07 9.44 0.35
N GLY A 310 -4.17 10.73 0.04
CA GLY A 310 -4.73 11.73 0.95
C GLY A 310 -6.26 11.56 1.09
N ARG A 311 -6.94 12.59 1.60
CA ARG A 311 -8.42 12.61 1.61
C ARG A 311 -8.92 12.51 0.16
N ALA A 312 -9.93 11.67 -0.08
CA ALA A 312 -10.50 11.49 -1.42
C ALA A 312 -11.08 12.80 -1.99
N ILE A 313 -11.52 13.70 -1.11
CA ILE A 313 -11.99 15.04 -1.43
C ILE A 313 -11.27 16.01 -0.48
N GLU A 314 -10.52 16.95 -1.04
CA GLU A 314 -9.84 18.02 -0.31
C GLU A 314 -10.13 19.35 -1.01
N VAL A 315 -10.67 20.31 -0.25
CA VAL A 315 -11.06 21.63 -0.76
C VAL A 315 -10.40 22.69 0.09
N GLN A 316 -9.59 23.55 -0.53
CA GLN A 316 -8.91 24.66 0.13
C GLN A 316 -9.62 25.98 -0.18
N PHE A 317 -10.17 26.61 0.86
CA PHE A 317 -10.71 27.97 0.77
C PHE A 317 -9.59 29.00 1.06
N SER A 318 -9.56 30.11 0.31
CA SER A 318 -8.59 31.20 0.51
C SER A 318 -9.15 32.55 0.08
N GLY A 319 -8.58 33.65 0.61
CA GLY A 319 -8.82 35.02 0.13
C GLY A 319 -9.94 35.82 0.81
N ALA A 320 -10.61 35.28 1.84
CA ALA A 320 -11.63 35.98 2.61
C ALA A 320 -11.30 36.00 4.12
N ASP A 321 -12.09 36.74 4.92
CA ASP A 321 -11.98 36.72 6.37
C ASP A 321 -12.42 35.36 6.96
N THR A 322 -11.97 35.07 8.18
CA THR A 322 -12.19 33.77 8.83
C THR A 322 -13.67 33.41 8.98
N ASN A 323 -14.54 34.38 9.24
CA ASN A 323 -15.98 34.10 9.41
C ASN A 323 -16.61 33.70 8.07
N THR A 324 -16.28 34.41 6.99
CA THR A 324 -16.76 34.08 5.64
C THR A 324 -16.23 32.71 5.20
N LEU A 325 -14.95 32.41 5.44
CA LEU A 325 -14.37 31.09 5.13
C LEU A 325 -15.04 29.97 5.92
N LYS A 326 -15.39 30.21 7.21
CA LYS A 326 -16.09 29.23 8.04
C LYS A 326 -17.50 28.95 7.50
N GLN A 327 -18.26 29.99 7.17
CA GLN A 327 -19.60 29.83 6.60
C GLN A 327 -19.58 29.05 5.27
N ALA A 328 -18.64 29.38 4.37
CA ALA A 328 -18.50 28.67 3.10
C ALA A 328 -18.13 27.19 3.30
N SER A 329 -17.28 26.90 4.29
CA SER A 329 -16.95 25.53 4.68
C SER A 329 -18.20 24.79 5.18
N GLU A 330 -18.94 25.35 6.14
CA GLU A 330 -20.15 24.73 6.69
C GLU A 330 -21.23 24.48 5.63
N GLU A 331 -21.41 25.41 4.69
CA GLU A 331 -22.33 25.24 3.57
C GLU A 331 -21.92 24.07 2.65
N LEU A 332 -20.62 23.98 2.31
CA LEU A 332 -20.11 22.86 1.52
C LEU A 332 -20.26 21.52 2.28
N GLN A 333 -20.00 21.51 3.58
CA GLN A 333 -20.17 20.32 4.41
C GLN A 333 -21.63 19.85 4.41
N ALA A 334 -22.60 20.76 4.52
CA ALA A 334 -24.01 20.44 4.46
C ALA A 334 -24.42 19.82 3.11
N ILE A 335 -23.85 20.32 2.00
CA ILE A 335 -24.07 19.76 0.66
C ILE A 335 -23.47 18.34 0.58
N LEU A 336 -22.22 18.18 1.05
CA LEU A 336 -21.51 16.89 0.99
C LEU A 336 -22.17 15.82 1.86
N ALA A 337 -22.77 16.20 2.99
CA ALA A 337 -23.51 15.30 3.87
C ALA A 337 -24.72 14.65 3.19
N GLY A 338 -25.23 15.24 2.10
CA GLY A 338 -26.31 14.66 1.29
C GLY A 338 -25.91 13.43 0.46
N PHE A 339 -24.62 13.16 0.29
CA PHE A 339 -24.14 12.03 -0.50
C PHE A 339 -23.79 10.83 0.40
N ALA A 340 -24.52 9.72 0.24
CA ALA A 340 -24.36 8.52 1.06
C ALA A 340 -22.94 7.90 1.05
N GLY A 341 -22.13 8.19 0.03
CA GLY A 341 -20.74 7.72 -0.07
C GLY A 341 -19.70 8.62 0.62
N VAL A 342 -20.09 9.79 1.13
CA VAL A 342 -19.18 10.73 1.79
C VAL A 342 -19.28 10.53 3.31
N THR A 343 -18.13 10.33 3.94
CA THR A 343 -18.03 10.12 5.39
C THR A 343 -16.92 10.97 5.98
N ALA A 344 -16.92 11.17 7.30
CA ALA A 344 -15.89 11.91 8.04
C ALA A 344 -15.61 13.33 7.51
N ILE A 345 -16.68 14.06 7.18
CA ILE A 345 -16.62 15.46 6.76
C ILE A 345 -16.09 16.29 7.94
N SER A 346 -15.07 17.11 7.68
CA SER A 346 -14.44 17.98 8.68
C SER A 346 -13.77 19.17 8.01
N ASP A 347 -13.65 20.27 8.75
CA ASP A 347 -12.80 21.40 8.40
C ASP A 347 -11.69 21.63 9.43
N SER A 348 -10.68 22.41 9.05
CA SER A 348 -9.53 22.74 9.89
C SER A 348 -9.67 24.10 10.58
N LEU A 349 -10.82 24.77 10.46
CA LEU A 349 -11.05 26.09 11.04
C LEU A 349 -12.01 25.96 12.23
N ASN A 350 -11.45 25.63 13.39
CA ASN A 350 -12.22 25.54 14.62
C ASN A 350 -12.73 26.93 15.03
N TYR A 351 -13.91 26.96 15.67
CA TYR A 351 -14.31 28.14 16.43
C TYR A 351 -13.26 28.35 17.52
N GLY A 352 -12.60 29.52 17.51
CA GLY A 352 -11.45 29.79 18.37
C GLY A 352 -11.75 29.64 19.86
N ASP A 353 -10.69 29.46 20.65
CA ASP A 353 -10.81 29.30 22.08
C ASP A 353 -11.33 30.59 22.75
N PRO A 354 -12.12 30.48 23.83
CA PRO A 354 -12.45 31.63 24.65
C PRO A 354 -11.18 32.28 25.19
N GLU A 355 -10.89 33.51 24.76
CA GLU A 355 -9.74 34.27 25.25
C GLU A 355 -10.15 35.28 26.32
N LEU A 356 -9.37 35.33 27.40
CA LEU A 356 -9.48 36.39 28.41
C LEU A 356 -8.47 37.49 28.12
N THR A 357 -8.88 38.54 27.42
CA THR A 357 -8.02 39.71 27.17
C THR A 357 -7.98 40.63 28.39
N MET A 358 -6.81 40.74 29.02
CA MET A 358 -6.60 41.69 30.13
C MET A 358 -5.92 42.97 29.64
N GLN A 359 -6.49 44.12 30.00
CA GLN A 359 -5.94 45.44 29.67
C GLN A 359 -5.74 46.28 30.93
N LEU A 360 -4.67 47.07 30.96
CA LEU A 360 -4.44 48.01 32.05
C LEU A 360 -5.44 49.17 31.97
N SER A 361 -6.07 49.48 33.09
CA SER A 361 -6.89 50.69 33.20
C SER A 361 -6.02 51.95 33.11
N ALA A 362 -6.60 53.08 32.67
CA ALA A 362 -5.92 54.38 32.63
C ALA A 362 -5.33 54.76 34.01
N ARG A 363 -6.03 54.40 35.10
CA ARG A 363 -5.55 54.56 36.48
C ARG A 363 -4.34 53.69 36.78
N GLY A 364 -4.33 52.43 36.34
CA GLY A 364 -3.20 51.53 36.48
C GLY A 364 -1.94 52.07 35.80
N ILE A 365 -2.08 52.58 34.58
CA ILE A 365 -0.97 53.23 33.85
C ILE A 365 -0.46 54.45 34.63
N SER A 366 -1.35 55.29 35.17
CA SER A 366 -0.96 56.47 35.96
C SER A 366 -0.24 56.15 37.28
N LEU A 367 -0.46 54.95 37.83
CA LEU A 367 0.20 54.45 39.04
C LEU A 367 1.54 53.75 38.73
N GLY A 368 1.95 53.69 37.46
CA GLY A 368 3.21 53.09 37.03
C GLY A 368 3.14 51.59 36.74
N PHE A 369 1.95 50.98 36.67
CA PHE A 369 1.81 49.58 36.23
C PHE A 369 2.12 49.47 34.74
N THR A 370 2.92 48.46 34.36
CA THR A 370 3.27 48.17 32.97
C THR A 370 2.64 46.84 32.51
N LEU A 371 2.48 46.67 31.19
CA LEU A 371 1.96 45.43 30.61
C LEU A 371 2.85 44.23 30.94
N GLU A 372 4.15 44.47 31.09
CA GLU A 372 5.13 43.45 31.48
C GLU A 372 4.93 42.95 32.92
N MET A 373 4.59 43.85 33.84
CA MET A 373 4.23 43.47 35.21
C MET A 373 2.93 42.67 35.25
N LEU A 374 1.92 43.09 34.49
CA LEU A 374 0.65 42.36 34.38
C LEU A 374 0.88 40.95 33.79
N GLY A 375 1.61 40.85 32.68
CA GLY A 375 1.92 39.58 32.03
C GLY A 375 2.70 38.63 32.93
N THR A 376 3.70 39.14 33.66
CA THR A 376 4.47 38.35 34.63
C THR A 376 3.58 37.87 35.78
N GLN A 377 2.73 38.73 36.32
CA GLN A 377 1.83 38.35 37.41
C GLN A 377 0.80 37.29 37.02
N ILE A 378 0.24 37.38 35.79
CA ILE A 378 -0.68 36.38 35.26
C ILE A 378 0.05 35.06 35.05
N ARG A 379 1.20 35.07 34.35
CA ARG A 379 2.01 33.87 34.13
C ARG A 379 2.39 33.19 35.44
N ASP A 380 2.91 33.95 36.40
CA ASP A 380 3.28 33.43 37.72
C ASP A 380 2.07 32.83 38.46
N ALA A 381 0.85 33.35 38.24
CA ALA A 381 -0.37 32.85 38.86
C ALA A 381 -0.89 31.55 38.22
N PHE A 382 -0.76 31.38 36.90
CA PHE A 382 -1.29 30.23 36.17
C PHE A 382 -0.24 29.14 35.90
N GLU A 383 0.93 29.49 35.39
CA GLU A 383 2.02 28.55 35.07
C GLU A 383 2.93 28.26 36.28
N GLY A 384 2.84 29.12 37.29
CA GLY A 384 3.78 29.11 38.41
C GLY A 384 5.06 29.86 38.07
N ARG A 385 5.72 30.39 39.10
CA ARG A 385 7.00 31.06 38.95
C ARG A 385 8.13 30.06 39.11
N GLU A 386 8.97 29.90 38.10
CA GLU A 386 10.21 29.14 38.25
C GLU A 386 11.17 29.89 39.19
N VAL A 387 11.56 29.24 40.28
CA VAL A 387 12.37 29.85 41.35
C VAL A 387 13.79 29.31 41.39
N ALA A 388 14.00 28.07 40.96
CA ALA A 388 15.31 27.43 40.90
C ALA A 388 15.29 26.21 39.98
N THR A 389 16.44 25.90 39.40
CA THR A 389 16.72 24.61 38.76
C THR A 389 17.75 23.89 39.61
N ILE A 390 17.43 22.67 40.05
CA ILE A 390 18.31 21.83 40.85
C ILE A 390 18.88 20.75 39.94
N ALA A 391 20.19 20.80 39.70
CA ALA A 391 20.87 19.74 38.97
C ALA A 391 21.12 18.54 39.90
N THR A 392 20.52 17.38 39.59
CA THR A 392 20.90 16.08 40.15
C THR A 392 21.81 15.34 39.16
N GLN A 393 22.41 14.21 39.56
CA GLN A 393 23.50 13.58 38.80
C GLN A 393 23.17 13.24 37.33
N ASN A 394 21.90 13.02 36.99
CA ASN A 394 21.45 12.69 35.62
C ASN A 394 20.26 13.53 35.12
N GLU A 395 19.71 14.46 35.92
CA GLU A 395 18.51 15.21 35.56
C GLU A 395 18.56 16.63 36.12
N GLU A 396 17.87 17.56 35.46
CA GLU A 396 17.60 18.90 35.99
C GLU A 396 16.16 18.96 36.48
N ILE A 397 15.98 19.32 37.75
CA ILE A 397 14.67 19.44 38.38
C ILE A 397 14.32 20.92 38.48
N ASN A 398 13.32 21.36 37.70
CA ASN A 398 12.79 22.72 37.78
C ASN A 398 11.81 22.84 38.96
N VAL A 399 12.10 23.78 39.86
CA VAL A 399 11.27 24.10 41.02
C VAL A 399 10.39 25.30 40.69
N ARG A 400 9.06 25.08 40.72
CA ARG A 400 8.06 26.12 40.46
C ARG A 400 7.24 26.43 41.71
N LEU A 401 7.03 27.71 41.96
CA LEU A 401 6.14 28.22 42.99
C LEU A 401 4.75 28.46 42.37
N HIS A 402 3.76 27.68 42.78
CA HIS A 402 2.38 27.87 42.37
C HIS A 402 1.60 28.65 43.43
N ARG A 403 0.73 29.56 42.97
CA ARG A 403 -0.26 30.21 43.83
C ARG A 403 -1.45 29.26 43.99
N SER A 404 -1.80 28.90 45.23
CA SER A 404 -3.07 28.20 45.50
C SER A 404 -4.22 29.15 45.22
N LEU A 405 -4.96 28.90 44.15
CA LEU A 405 -6.23 29.56 43.86
C LEU A 405 -7.31 28.74 44.57
N ASN A 406 -7.59 29.07 45.84
CA ASN A 406 -8.76 28.55 46.55
C ASN A 406 -10.03 29.32 46.17
#